data_AF-A0A7H8XHU4-F1
#
_entry.id   AF-A0A7H8XHU4-F1
#
_cell.length_a   1.000
_cell.length_b   1.000
_cell.length_c   1.000
_cell.angle_alpha   90.00
_cell.angle_beta   90.00
_cell.angle_gamma   90.00
#
_symmetry.space_group_name_H-M   'P 1'
#
loop_
_entity.id
_entity.type
_entity.pdbx_description
1 polymer ?
#
loop_
_entity_poly.entity_id
_entity_poly.type
_entity_poly.pdbx_seq_one_letter_code
_entity_poly.pdbx_strand_id
1 'polypeptide(L)'
;MTTQTVLAAAGGVSGGEEVTFWILAPLALLGAIGMIAARNAVHSALWLVLTMLCLGVFYVLQAGPFIGMVQIIVYTGAIMMLFLFVLMLVGRDSSDSLIETLRGQRIAAVVLGLGFAGLVGGGLYRGLGGVSAVGLEQANAEGNVQGIARLLFTKYVFAFELTSALLITAAVGAMVLAHIERRREDKMDQIATMKARFAPGNYPGPKPGPGVFATSSSVATPARLPDGRLTERSIPEILPAREMTAEETTLKGTDR
;
A
#
# COMPACT_ATOMS: atom_id res chain seq x y z
N MET A 1 -1.09 23.19 -55.57
CA MET A 1 -0.94 23.40 -54.12
C MET A 1 0.26 22.61 -53.67
N THR A 2 1.36 23.32 -53.47
CA THR A 2 2.73 22.80 -53.33
C THR A 2 2.97 22.20 -51.95
N THR A 3 3.75 21.13 -51.90
CA THR A 3 4.22 20.40 -50.70
C THR A 3 4.81 21.29 -49.59
N GLN A 4 5.16 22.55 -49.90
CA GLN A 4 5.63 23.52 -48.92
C GLN A 4 4.53 24.05 -47.97
N THR A 5 3.25 24.10 -48.40
CA THR A 5 2.17 24.53 -47.50
C THR A 5 1.80 23.47 -46.46
N VAL A 6 2.17 22.20 -46.68
CA VAL A 6 1.96 21.12 -45.71
C VAL A 6 3.05 21.12 -44.63
N LEU A 7 4.30 21.47 -44.97
CA LEU A 7 5.38 21.64 -43.99
C LEU A 7 5.15 22.83 -43.05
N ALA A 8 4.47 23.89 -43.51
CA ALA A 8 4.15 25.05 -42.68
C ALA A 8 3.03 24.79 -41.66
N ALA A 9 2.22 23.73 -41.85
CA ALA A 9 1.15 23.32 -40.94
C ALA A 9 1.58 22.23 -39.94
N ALA A 10 2.76 21.64 -40.14
CA ALA A 10 3.40 20.83 -39.11
C ALA A 10 4.05 21.79 -38.12
N GLY A 11 3.36 22.10 -37.02
CA GLY A 11 3.95 22.84 -35.90
C GLY A 11 5.30 22.20 -35.56
N GLY A 12 6.39 22.91 -35.87
CA GLY A 12 7.72 22.44 -35.58
C GLY A 12 7.86 22.23 -34.08
N VAL A 13 8.47 21.11 -33.69
CA VAL A 13 8.76 20.86 -32.27
C VAL A 13 9.61 22.03 -31.79
N SER A 14 9.13 22.73 -30.76
CA SER A 14 9.90 23.87 -30.25
C SER A 14 11.19 23.36 -29.61
N GLY A 15 12.28 24.12 -29.69
CA GLY A 15 13.54 23.70 -29.05
C GLY A 15 13.37 23.42 -27.54
N GLY A 16 12.40 24.08 -26.88
CA GLY A 16 12.03 23.79 -25.49
C GLY A 16 11.35 22.43 -25.30
N GLU A 17 10.45 22.04 -26.20
CA GLU A 17 9.84 20.71 -26.22
C GLU A 17 10.87 19.60 -26.44
N GLU A 18 11.81 19.80 -27.39
CA GLU A 18 12.88 18.83 -27.66
C GLU A 18 13.80 18.62 -26.45
N VAL A 19 14.24 19.73 -25.82
CA VAL A 19 15.08 19.68 -24.63
C VAL A 19 14.35 18.97 -23.49
N THR A 20 13.08 19.31 -23.28
CA THR A 20 12.27 18.68 -22.23
C THR A 20 12.07 17.19 -22.50
N PHE A 21 11.86 16.80 -23.75
CA PHE A 21 11.77 15.40 -24.15
C PHE A 21 13.05 14.62 -23.83
N TRP A 22 14.20 15.13 -24.26
CA TRP A 22 15.49 14.47 -24.06
C TRP A 22 15.92 14.39 -22.59
N ILE A 23 15.38 15.23 -21.71
CA ILE A 23 15.59 15.15 -20.27
C ILE A 23 14.60 14.17 -19.62
N LEU A 24 13.31 14.31 -19.90
CA LEU A 24 12.27 13.52 -19.23
C LEU A 24 12.16 12.09 -19.74
N ALA A 25 12.52 11.81 -20.99
CA ALA A 25 12.43 10.47 -21.57
C ALA A 25 13.36 9.47 -20.88
N PRO A 26 14.67 9.75 -20.73
CA PRO A 26 15.53 8.87 -19.94
C PRO A 26 15.12 8.84 -18.47
N LEU A 27 14.62 9.95 -17.89
CA LEU A 27 14.16 9.98 -16.50
C LEU A 27 12.95 9.06 -16.27
N ALA A 28 11.98 9.07 -17.19
CA ALA A 28 10.81 8.19 -17.16
C ALA A 28 11.20 6.71 -17.29
N LEU A 29 12.16 6.40 -18.17
CA LEU A 29 12.69 5.06 -18.37
C LEU A 29 13.47 4.57 -17.15
N LEU A 30 14.34 5.41 -16.59
CA LEU A 30 15.05 5.12 -15.34
C LEU A 30 14.07 4.91 -14.19
N GLY A 31 12.97 5.67 -14.13
CA GLY A 31 11.89 5.43 -13.18
C GLY A 31 11.21 4.08 -13.35
N ALA A 32 10.90 3.68 -14.58
CA ALA A 32 10.29 2.38 -14.85
C ALA A 32 11.22 1.22 -14.47
N ILE A 33 12.51 1.31 -14.81
CA ILE A 33 13.53 0.32 -14.42
C ILE A 33 13.73 0.32 -12.90
N GLY A 34 13.81 1.51 -12.29
CA GLY A 34 13.99 1.71 -10.86
C GLY A 34 12.85 1.13 -10.03
N MET A 35 11.61 1.21 -10.51
CA MET A 35 10.44 0.58 -9.88
C MET A 35 10.62 -0.93 -9.75
N ILE A 36 11.07 -1.60 -10.81
CA ILE A 36 11.23 -3.06 -10.84
C ILE A 36 12.48 -3.49 -10.06
N ALA A 37 13.54 -2.68 -10.11
CA ALA A 37 14.81 -2.98 -9.44
C ALA A 37 14.79 -2.70 -7.93
N ALA A 38 13.86 -1.86 -7.45
CA ALA A 38 13.79 -1.46 -6.05
C ALA A 38 13.35 -2.62 -5.14
N ARG A 39 14.18 -2.92 -4.13
CA ARG A 39 13.90 -3.96 -3.13
C ARG A 39 12.85 -3.56 -2.09
N ASN A 40 12.69 -2.26 -1.87
CA ASN A 40 11.73 -1.72 -0.91
C ASN A 40 10.47 -1.27 -1.67
N ALA A 41 9.31 -1.77 -1.27
CA ALA A 41 8.02 -1.46 -1.90
C ALA A 41 7.75 0.06 -1.98
N VAL A 42 8.10 0.82 -0.92
CA VAL A 42 7.99 2.28 -0.91
C VAL A 42 8.88 2.93 -1.97
N HIS A 43 10.13 2.47 -2.11
CA HIS A 43 11.05 3.02 -3.11
C HIS A 43 10.58 2.67 -4.53
N SER A 44 10.06 1.45 -4.73
CA SER A 44 9.47 1.02 -6.00
C SER A 44 8.32 1.96 -6.41
N ALA A 45 7.42 2.27 -5.47
CA ALA A 45 6.31 3.17 -5.72
C ALA A 45 6.74 4.64 -5.94
N LEU A 46 7.78 5.14 -5.27
CA LEU A 46 8.34 6.47 -5.55
C LEU A 46 8.94 6.57 -6.97
N TRP A 47 9.59 5.50 -7.45
CA TRP A 47 10.06 5.43 -8.84
C TRP A 47 8.88 5.42 -9.83
N LEU A 48 7.78 4.76 -9.49
CA LEU A 48 6.56 4.80 -10.29
C LEU A 48 5.90 6.19 -10.33
N VAL A 49 5.86 6.91 -9.20
CA VAL A 49 5.43 8.32 -9.13
C VAL A 49 6.22 9.17 -10.12
N LEU A 50 7.55 9.01 -10.14
CA LEU A 50 8.43 9.74 -11.05
C LEU A 50 8.05 9.50 -12.51
N THR A 51 7.86 8.24 -12.92
CA THR A 51 7.44 7.89 -14.28
C THR A 51 6.06 8.47 -14.62
N MET A 52 5.08 8.36 -13.72
CA MET A 52 3.73 8.88 -13.95
C MET A 52 3.72 10.41 -14.08
N LEU A 53 4.55 11.12 -13.32
CA LEU A 53 4.72 12.57 -13.45
C LEU A 53 5.37 12.95 -14.79
N CYS A 54 6.41 12.22 -15.22
CA CYS A 54 7.03 12.44 -16.53
C CYS A 54 6.04 12.22 -17.68
N LEU A 55 5.21 11.17 -17.61
CA LEU A 55 4.13 10.93 -18.58
C LEU A 55 3.09 12.05 -18.58
N GLY A 56 2.72 12.58 -17.40
CA GLY A 56 1.83 13.73 -17.30
C GLY A 56 2.38 14.96 -18.05
N VAL A 57 3.67 15.26 -17.88
CA VAL A 57 4.33 16.35 -18.61
C VAL A 57 4.36 16.05 -20.12
N PHE A 58 4.64 14.81 -20.53
CA PHE A 58 4.58 14.44 -21.95
C PHE A 58 3.22 14.65 -22.60
N TYR A 59 2.13 14.35 -21.90
CA TYR A 59 0.80 14.64 -22.41
C TYR A 59 0.57 16.14 -22.60
N VAL A 60 1.03 16.98 -21.66
CA VAL A 60 0.93 18.43 -21.81
C VAL A 60 1.73 18.92 -23.02
N LEU A 61 2.96 18.43 -23.20
CA LEU A 61 3.80 18.78 -24.35
C LEU A 61 3.21 18.31 -25.69
N GLN A 62 2.50 17.19 -25.70
CA GLN A 62 1.86 16.63 -26.91
C GLN A 62 0.47 17.23 -27.18
N ALA A 63 0.24 18.47 -26.74
CA ALA A 63 -1.02 19.21 -26.88
C ALA A 63 -2.23 18.49 -26.24
N GLY A 64 -2.01 17.71 -25.18
CA GLY A 64 -3.04 17.02 -24.39
C GLY A 64 -3.11 17.51 -22.94
N PRO A 65 -3.35 18.81 -22.66
CA PRO A 65 -3.28 19.36 -21.32
C PRO A 65 -4.31 18.76 -20.36
N PHE A 66 -5.53 18.45 -20.81
CA PHE A 66 -6.54 17.85 -19.92
C PHE A 66 -6.12 16.47 -19.43
N ILE A 67 -5.71 15.58 -20.36
CA ILE A 67 -5.27 14.22 -20.02
C ILE A 67 -3.98 14.27 -19.20
N GLY A 68 -3.06 15.20 -19.49
CA GLY A 68 -1.88 15.41 -18.65
C GLY A 68 -2.21 15.81 -17.21
N MET A 69 -3.17 16.70 -17.01
CA MET A 69 -3.63 17.07 -15.66
C MET A 69 -4.35 15.90 -14.97
N VAL A 70 -5.19 15.15 -15.69
CA VAL A 70 -5.84 13.92 -15.18
C VAL A 70 -4.79 12.87 -14.79
N GLN A 71 -3.71 12.73 -15.55
CA GLN A 71 -2.59 11.84 -15.24
C GLN A 71 -1.98 12.19 -13.87
N ILE A 72 -1.71 13.47 -13.63
CA ILE A 72 -1.12 13.92 -12.37
C ILE A 72 -2.11 13.79 -11.22
N ILE A 73 -3.36 14.21 -11.39
CA ILE A 73 -4.36 14.22 -10.30
C ILE A 73 -4.81 12.81 -9.94
N VAL A 74 -5.15 11.98 -10.93
CA VAL A 74 -5.78 10.67 -10.71
C VAL A 74 -4.72 9.59 -10.54
N TYR A 75 -3.80 9.43 -11.49
CA TYR A 75 -2.81 8.35 -11.43
C TYR A 75 -1.74 8.64 -10.38
N THR A 76 -1.08 9.79 -10.45
CA THR A 76 -0.02 10.14 -9.49
C THR A 76 -0.58 10.56 -8.14
N GLY A 77 -1.70 11.29 -8.11
CA GLY A 77 -2.34 11.75 -6.88
C GLY A 77 -3.12 10.65 -6.18
N ALA A 78 -4.30 10.31 -6.67
CA ALA A 78 -5.22 9.42 -5.96
C ALA A 78 -4.76 7.95 -5.92
N ILE A 79 -4.49 7.36 -7.08
CA ILE A 79 -4.21 5.92 -7.21
C ILE A 79 -2.87 5.57 -6.55
N MET A 80 -1.82 6.34 -6.85
CA MET A 80 -0.50 6.07 -6.28
C MET A 80 -0.43 6.27 -4.78
N MET A 81 -1.09 7.31 -4.24
CA MET A 81 -1.12 7.53 -2.80
C MET A 81 -1.88 6.41 -2.09
N LEU A 82 -3.02 5.95 -2.63
CA LEU A 82 -3.73 4.78 -2.10
C LEU A 82 -2.83 3.54 -2.10
N PHE A 83 -2.14 3.29 -3.21
CA PHE A 83 -1.22 2.17 -3.32
C PHE A 83 -0.06 2.26 -2.32
N LEU A 84 0.54 3.43 -2.15
CA LEU A 84 1.58 3.70 -1.16
C LEU A 84 1.09 3.45 0.26
N PHE A 85 -0.11 3.92 0.61
CA PHE A 85 -0.72 3.68 1.93
C PHE A 85 -0.91 2.18 2.18
N VAL A 86 -1.47 1.45 1.21
CA VAL A 86 -1.72 0.02 1.35
C VAL A 86 -0.39 -0.74 1.46
N LEU A 87 0.58 -0.48 0.59
CA LEU A 87 1.90 -1.13 0.66
C LEU A 87 2.61 -0.85 1.98
N MET A 88 2.49 0.35 2.52
CA MET A 88 3.09 0.72 3.80
C MET A 88 2.39 0.03 4.98
N LEU A 89 1.05 -0.04 4.96
CA LEU A 89 0.27 -0.71 5.99
C LEU A 89 0.54 -2.22 6.03
N VAL A 90 0.66 -2.84 4.86
CA VAL A 90 0.94 -4.27 4.74
C VAL A 90 2.31 -4.66 5.30
N GLY A 91 3.21 -3.69 5.53
CA GLY A 91 4.42 -3.87 6.34
C GLY A 91 5.36 -4.96 5.79
N ARG A 92 6.44 -4.56 5.11
CA ARG A 92 7.42 -5.51 4.58
C ARG A 92 8.22 -6.18 5.71
N ASP A 93 7.77 -7.34 6.17
CA ASP A 93 8.66 -8.38 6.71
C ASP A 93 8.76 -9.51 5.69
N SER A 94 9.67 -9.34 4.73
CA SER A 94 10.19 -10.47 3.97
C SER A 94 11.52 -10.09 3.34
N SER A 95 12.57 -10.59 3.97
CA SER A 95 13.80 -10.95 3.27
C SER A 95 13.46 -12.15 2.37
N ASP A 96 12.75 -11.90 1.27
CA ASP A 96 12.50 -12.95 0.30
C ASP A 96 13.84 -13.42 -0.25
N SER A 97 14.14 -14.70 0.00
CA SER A 97 15.35 -15.31 -0.53
C SER A 97 15.26 -15.32 -2.05
N LEU A 98 16.27 -14.79 -2.72
CA LEU A 98 16.41 -14.78 -4.19
C LEU A 98 16.71 -16.19 -4.75
N ILE A 99 16.13 -17.23 -4.17
CA ILE A 99 16.28 -18.59 -4.63
C ILE A 99 15.29 -18.77 -5.77
N GLU A 100 15.80 -18.75 -7.00
CA GLU A 100 15.01 -19.04 -8.19
C GLU A 100 14.41 -20.46 -8.06
N THR A 101 13.09 -20.55 -7.90
CA THR A 101 12.36 -21.84 -7.89
C THR A 101 12.54 -22.59 -9.21
N LEU A 102 12.67 -21.87 -10.33
CA LEU A 102 12.99 -22.42 -11.65
C LEU A 102 14.32 -21.88 -12.15
N ARG A 103 15.33 -22.77 -12.25
CA ARG A 103 16.65 -22.43 -12.80
C ARG A 103 16.51 -21.84 -14.21
N GLY A 104 17.02 -20.62 -14.41
CA GLY A 104 17.06 -19.97 -15.72
C GLY A 104 15.85 -19.08 -16.05
N GLN A 105 14.86 -18.97 -15.16
CA GLN A 105 13.70 -18.09 -15.34
C GLN A 105 14.12 -16.63 -15.55
N ARG A 106 15.11 -16.14 -14.81
CA ARG A 106 15.58 -14.76 -14.92
C ARG A 106 16.19 -14.46 -16.29
N ILE A 107 16.97 -15.39 -16.83
CA ILE A 107 17.56 -15.25 -18.16
C ILE A 107 16.45 -15.29 -19.22
N ALA A 108 15.51 -16.23 -19.12
CA ALA A 108 14.36 -16.31 -20.02
C ALA A 108 13.51 -15.03 -19.98
N ALA A 109 13.24 -14.47 -18.81
CA ALA A 109 12.49 -13.22 -18.65
C ALA A 109 13.21 -12.02 -19.29
N VAL A 110 14.53 -11.92 -19.13
CA VAL A 110 15.33 -10.86 -19.78
C VAL A 110 15.33 -11.01 -21.30
N VAL A 111 15.55 -12.23 -21.81
CA VAL A 111 15.55 -12.50 -23.26
C VAL A 111 14.18 -12.21 -23.87
N LEU A 112 13.10 -12.66 -23.25
CA LEU A 112 11.73 -12.39 -23.71
C LEU A 112 11.38 -10.90 -23.60
N GLY A 113 11.80 -10.22 -22.53
CA GLY A 113 11.57 -8.79 -22.36
C GLY A 113 12.28 -7.96 -23.43
N LEU A 114 13.56 -8.23 -23.69
CA LEU A 114 14.32 -7.58 -24.74
C LEU A 114 13.80 -7.94 -26.15
N GLY A 115 13.42 -9.19 -26.37
CA GLY A 115 12.81 -9.65 -27.62
C GLY A 115 11.49 -8.94 -27.90
N PHE A 116 10.63 -8.80 -26.88
CA PHE A 116 9.38 -8.06 -26.98
C PHE A 116 9.61 -6.56 -27.24
N ALA A 117 10.53 -5.92 -26.51
CA ALA A 117 10.89 -4.52 -26.73
C ALA A 117 11.43 -4.29 -28.15
N GLY A 118 12.26 -5.21 -28.65
CA GLY A 118 12.78 -5.18 -30.02
C GLY A 118 11.69 -5.38 -31.07
N LEU A 119 10.74 -6.30 -30.83
CA LEU A 119 9.60 -6.54 -31.72
C LEU A 119 8.71 -5.31 -31.83
N VAL A 120 8.32 -4.74 -30.68
CA VAL A 120 7.46 -3.53 -30.62
C VAL A 120 8.20 -2.33 -31.21
N GLY A 121 9.47 -2.12 -30.83
CA GLY A 121 10.28 -1.01 -31.35
C GLY A 121 10.53 -1.12 -32.85
N GLY A 122 10.85 -2.31 -33.35
CA GLY A 122 11.04 -2.57 -34.79
C GLY A 122 9.73 -2.42 -35.58
N GLY A 123 8.62 -2.90 -35.02
CA GLY A 123 7.29 -2.72 -35.58
C GLY A 123 6.89 -1.25 -35.67
N LEU A 124 7.16 -0.48 -34.62
CA LEU A 124 6.89 0.95 -34.56
C LEU A 124 7.78 1.74 -35.54
N TYR A 125 9.07 1.43 -35.61
CA TYR A 125 10.00 2.05 -36.56
C TYR A 125 9.57 1.83 -38.01
N ARG A 126 9.16 0.60 -38.36
CA ARG A 126 8.65 0.29 -39.71
C ARG A 126 7.29 0.92 -39.98
N GLY A 127 6.38 0.89 -39.00
CA GLY A 127 5.02 1.41 -39.16
C GLY A 127 4.94 2.94 -39.21
N LEU A 128 5.87 3.64 -38.55
CA LEU A 128 5.94 5.11 -38.55
C LEU A 128 6.87 5.66 -39.64
N GLY A 129 7.64 4.82 -40.32
CA GLY A 129 8.52 5.24 -41.41
C GLY A 129 7.73 5.86 -42.57
N GLY A 130 7.71 7.19 -42.65
CA GLY A 130 7.02 7.95 -43.70
C GLY A 130 5.66 8.53 -43.29
N VAL A 131 5.24 8.36 -42.03
CA VAL A 131 4.04 9.03 -41.51
C VAL A 131 4.40 10.42 -41.01
N SER A 132 3.81 11.46 -41.60
CA SER A 132 3.92 12.83 -41.10
C SER A 132 3.02 13.02 -39.88
N ALA A 133 3.53 13.68 -38.83
CA ALA A 133 2.73 14.04 -37.68
C ALA A 133 1.62 15.02 -38.10
N VAL A 134 0.36 14.61 -37.92
CA VAL A 134 -0.84 15.41 -38.24
C VAL A 134 -1.16 16.44 -37.13
N GLY A 135 -0.55 16.27 -35.95
CA GLY A 135 -0.79 17.14 -34.80
C GLY A 135 -2.19 16.97 -34.19
N LEU A 136 -2.48 17.73 -33.13
CA LEU A 136 -3.78 17.74 -32.45
C LEU A 136 -4.54 19.07 -32.62
N GLU A 137 -4.05 20.00 -33.43
CA GLU A 137 -4.63 21.35 -33.55
C GLU A 137 -6.10 21.32 -33.97
N GLN A 138 -6.46 20.56 -35.01
CA GLN A 138 -7.84 20.41 -35.44
C GLN A 138 -8.72 19.74 -34.38
N ALA A 139 -8.19 18.72 -33.70
CA ALA A 139 -8.92 18.02 -32.64
C ALA A 139 -9.15 18.93 -31.41
N ASN A 140 -8.25 19.88 -31.18
CA ASN A 140 -8.30 20.83 -30.07
C ASN A 140 -8.91 22.19 -30.43
N ALA A 141 -9.45 22.36 -31.64
CA ALA A 141 -9.95 23.66 -32.12
C ALA A 141 -11.07 24.25 -31.25
N GLU A 142 -11.94 23.39 -30.70
CA GLU A 142 -13.02 23.77 -29.77
C GLU A 142 -12.56 23.83 -28.29
N GLY A 143 -11.28 23.52 -28.03
CA GLY A 143 -10.70 23.32 -26.71
C GLY A 143 -10.60 21.84 -26.34
N ASN A 144 -9.52 21.48 -25.62
CA ASN A 144 -9.20 20.08 -25.31
C ASN A 144 -10.25 19.41 -24.40
N VAL A 145 -10.77 20.15 -23.39
CA VAL A 145 -11.81 19.65 -22.48
C VAL A 145 -13.15 19.51 -23.19
N GLN A 146 -13.52 20.53 -23.98
CA GLN A 146 -14.78 20.60 -24.70
C GLN A 146 -14.87 19.51 -25.76
N GLY A 147 -13.78 19.27 -26.52
CA GLY A 147 -13.71 18.21 -27.52
C GLY A 147 -13.88 16.82 -26.91
N ILE A 148 -13.21 16.55 -25.77
CA ILE A 148 -13.36 15.29 -25.04
C ILE A 148 -14.78 15.14 -24.48
N ALA A 149 -15.33 16.19 -23.86
CA ALA A 149 -16.68 16.17 -23.32
C ALA A 149 -17.73 15.89 -24.40
N ARG A 150 -17.61 16.54 -25.57
CA ARG A 150 -18.50 16.28 -26.72
C ARG A 150 -18.46 14.82 -27.13
N LEU A 151 -17.28 14.23 -27.28
CA LEU A 151 -17.15 12.82 -27.63
C LEU A 151 -17.75 11.89 -26.56
N LEU A 152 -17.49 12.18 -25.29
CA LEU A 152 -17.95 11.38 -24.15
C LEU A 152 -19.48 11.38 -24.02
N PHE A 153 -20.12 12.54 -24.18
CA PHE A 153 -21.56 12.72 -24.02
C PHE A 153 -22.38 12.56 -25.31
N THR A 154 -21.75 12.28 -26.46
CA THR A 154 -22.48 12.03 -27.71
C THR A 154 -22.17 10.64 -28.27
N LYS A 155 -20.92 10.37 -28.61
CA LYS A 155 -20.51 9.12 -29.26
C LYS A 155 -20.26 7.99 -28.27
N TYR A 156 -19.67 8.31 -27.12
CA TYR A 156 -19.21 7.32 -26.14
C TYR A 156 -20.07 7.27 -24.87
N VAL A 157 -21.35 7.67 -24.96
CA VAL A 157 -22.28 7.69 -23.82
C VAL A 157 -22.37 6.34 -23.13
N PHE A 158 -22.43 5.26 -23.92
CA PHE A 158 -22.48 3.91 -23.36
C PHE A 158 -21.21 3.54 -22.57
N ALA A 159 -20.03 3.91 -23.09
CA ALA A 159 -18.78 3.68 -22.38
C ALA A 159 -18.72 4.51 -21.09
N PHE A 160 -19.21 5.76 -21.13
CA PHE A 160 -19.31 6.64 -19.97
C PHE A 160 -20.23 6.05 -18.88
N GLU A 161 -21.43 5.58 -19.25
CA GLU A 161 -22.35 4.92 -18.32
C GLU A 161 -21.75 3.65 -17.71
N LEU A 162 -21.11 2.82 -18.52
CA LEU A 162 -20.44 1.61 -18.06
C LEU A 162 -19.33 1.93 -17.04
N THR A 163 -18.51 2.96 -17.32
CA THR A 163 -17.47 3.40 -16.37
C THR A 163 -18.06 3.96 -15.09
N SER A 164 -19.21 4.64 -15.16
CA SER A 164 -19.92 5.15 -13.97
C SER A 164 -20.43 4.00 -13.11
N ALA A 165 -21.02 2.98 -13.72
CA ALA A 165 -21.44 1.76 -13.03
C ALA A 165 -20.25 1.00 -12.41
N LEU A 166 -19.12 0.95 -13.12
CA LEU A 166 -17.87 0.36 -12.62
C LEU A 166 -17.37 1.10 -11.37
N LEU A 167 -17.38 2.44 -11.36
CA LEU A 167 -16.94 3.24 -10.22
C LEU A 167 -17.86 3.05 -9.00
N ILE A 168 -19.18 3.01 -9.20
CA ILE A 168 -20.14 2.71 -8.13
C ILE A 168 -19.87 1.32 -7.55
N THR A 169 -19.70 0.32 -8.43
CA THR A 169 -19.41 -1.06 -8.03
C THR A 169 -18.09 -1.16 -7.29
N ALA A 170 -17.05 -0.47 -7.75
CA ALA A 170 -15.75 -0.42 -7.07
C ALA A 170 -15.85 0.23 -5.68
N ALA A 171 -16.61 1.32 -5.54
CA ALA A 171 -16.81 1.98 -4.25
C ALA A 171 -17.57 1.08 -3.26
N VAL A 172 -18.65 0.41 -3.71
CA VAL A 172 -19.39 -0.56 -2.90
C VAL A 172 -18.50 -1.75 -2.54
N GLY A 173 -17.75 -2.28 -3.51
CA GLY A 173 -16.82 -3.40 -3.30
C GLY A 173 -15.72 -3.05 -2.29
N ALA A 174 -15.13 -1.87 -2.39
CA ALA A 174 -14.14 -1.37 -1.43
C ALA A 174 -14.76 -1.20 -0.04
N MET A 175 -15.98 -0.65 0.07
CA MET A 175 -16.68 -0.49 1.35
C MET A 175 -16.94 -1.84 2.02
N VAL A 176 -17.46 -2.82 1.28
CA VAL A 176 -17.78 -4.16 1.80
C VAL A 176 -16.51 -4.91 2.19
N LEU A 177 -15.45 -4.86 1.37
CA LEU A 177 -14.21 -5.59 1.63
C LEU A 177 -13.36 -4.97 2.74
N ALA A 178 -13.36 -3.64 2.85
CA ALA A 178 -12.68 -2.93 3.93
C ALA A 178 -13.51 -2.88 5.23
N HIS A 179 -14.76 -3.35 5.20
CA HIS A 179 -15.58 -3.44 6.40
C HIS A 179 -15.05 -4.53 7.32
N ILE A 180 -14.16 -4.13 8.23
CA ILE A 180 -13.75 -4.99 9.32
C ILE A 180 -14.89 -5.00 10.32
N GLU A 181 -15.70 -6.06 10.28
CA GLU A 181 -16.57 -6.43 11.37
C GLU A 181 -15.66 -6.66 12.58
N ARG A 182 -15.50 -5.63 13.42
CA ARG A 182 -14.98 -5.87 14.75
C ARG A 182 -16.00 -6.80 15.35
N ARG A 183 -15.67 -8.08 15.49
CA ARG A 183 -16.31 -8.94 16.47
C ARG A 183 -16.30 -8.08 17.72
N ARG A 184 -17.46 -7.55 18.06
CA ARG A 184 -17.71 -7.04 19.38
C ARG A 184 -17.54 -8.32 20.17
N GLU A 185 -16.32 -8.56 20.67
CA GLU A 185 -16.16 -9.45 21.80
C GLU A 185 -17.30 -9.03 22.70
N ASP A 186 -18.17 -9.99 22.98
CA ASP A 186 -19.38 -9.77 23.75
C ASP A 186 -18.85 -9.42 25.15
N LYS A 187 -18.43 -8.16 25.29
CA LYS A 187 -17.85 -7.60 26.50
C LYS A 187 -19.02 -7.71 27.43
N MET A 188 -18.96 -8.74 28.26
CA MET A 188 -20.01 -9.07 29.20
C MET A 188 -20.46 -7.76 29.82
N ASP A 189 -21.76 -7.49 29.71
CA ASP A 189 -22.36 -6.31 30.28
C ASP A 189 -21.88 -6.14 31.73
N GLN A 190 -21.78 -4.91 32.22
CA GLN A 190 -21.23 -4.64 33.55
C GLN A 190 -21.92 -5.48 34.64
N ILE A 191 -23.22 -5.75 34.46
CA ILE A 191 -24.02 -6.62 35.33
C ILE A 191 -23.60 -8.09 35.19
N ALA A 192 -23.38 -8.59 33.97
CA ALA A 192 -22.92 -9.96 33.73
C ALA A 192 -21.51 -10.17 34.31
N THR A 193 -20.62 -9.20 34.14
CA THR A 193 -19.28 -9.19 34.72
C THR A 193 -19.33 -9.17 36.25
N MET A 194 -20.21 -8.35 36.83
CA MET A 194 -20.47 -8.36 38.28
C MET A 194 -20.96 -9.75 38.73
N LYS A 195 -22.00 -10.30 38.10
CA LYS A 195 -22.55 -11.63 38.45
C LYS A 195 -21.48 -12.72 38.39
N ALA A 196 -20.63 -12.72 37.36
CA ALA A 196 -19.53 -13.67 37.24
C ALA A 196 -18.45 -13.47 38.32
N ARG A 197 -18.18 -12.22 38.73
CA ARG A 197 -17.23 -11.90 39.82
C ARG A 197 -17.74 -12.37 41.20
N PHE A 198 -19.05 -12.34 41.42
CA PHE A 198 -19.70 -12.78 42.67
C PHE A 198 -20.28 -14.20 42.59
N ALA A 199 -20.06 -14.92 41.49
CA ALA A 199 -20.51 -16.30 41.34
C ALA A 199 -19.84 -17.21 42.39
N PRO A 200 -20.55 -18.23 42.90
CA PRO A 200 -19.98 -19.20 43.85
C PRO A 200 -18.69 -19.81 43.31
N GLY A 201 -17.63 -19.83 44.12
CA GLY A 201 -16.29 -20.30 43.72
C GLY A 201 -15.36 -19.18 43.23
N ASN A 202 -15.88 -17.99 42.91
CA ASN A 202 -15.06 -16.83 42.56
C ASN A 202 -14.82 -15.92 43.78
N TYR A 203 -13.75 -15.12 43.77
CA TYR A 203 -13.44 -14.18 44.87
C TYR A 203 -13.56 -12.75 44.38
N PRO A 204 -14.50 -11.95 44.93
CA PRO A 204 -14.74 -10.61 44.46
C PRO A 204 -13.63 -9.61 44.82
N GLY A 205 -12.84 -9.89 45.87
CA GLY A 205 -11.78 -8.99 46.31
C GLY A 205 -10.57 -8.95 45.36
N PRO A 206 -9.69 -7.95 45.50
CA PRO A 206 -8.40 -7.97 44.81
C PRO A 206 -7.60 -9.21 45.23
N LYS A 207 -6.82 -9.77 44.30
CA LYS A 207 -5.86 -10.83 44.65
C LYS A 207 -4.87 -10.27 45.68
N PRO A 208 -4.55 -11.02 46.75
CA PRO A 208 -3.48 -10.62 47.66
C PRO A 208 -2.18 -10.44 46.88
N GLY A 209 -1.47 -9.34 47.13
CA GLY A 209 -0.15 -9.14 46.53
C GLY A 209 0.82 -10.26 46.94
N PRO A 210 1.76 -10.65 46.07
CA PRO A 210 2.81 -11.60 46.45
C PRO A 210 3.58 -11.04 47.65
N GLY A 211 3.82 -11.87 48.66
CA GLY A 211 4.57 -11.47 49.85
C GLY A 211 3.75 -10.88 51.01
N VAL A 212 2.43 -10.71 50.88
CA VAL A 212 1.57 -10.29 52.00
C VAL A 212 1.51 -11.41 53.04
N PHE A 213 2.02 -11.13 54.24
CA PHE A 213 2.21 -12.12 55.33
C PHE A 213 3.01 -13.38 54.93
N ALA A 214 3.75 -13.33 53.81
CA ALA A 214 4.57 -14.46 53.39
C ALA A 214 5.83 -14.54 54.24
N THR A 215 6.26 -15.77 54.53
CA THR A 215 7.51 -16.02 55.23
C THR A 215 8.73 -15.86 54.32
N SER A 216 8.56 -15.67 53.01
CA SER A 216 9.65 -15.56 52.04
C SER A 216 9.51 -14.30 51.18
N SER A 217 10.63 -13.83 50.63
CA SER A 217 10.70 -12.78 49.62
C SER A 217 10.48 -13.28 48.17
N SER A 218 10.37 -14.59 47.96
CA SER A 218 10.13 -15.16 46.63
C SER A 218 8.68 -14.96 46.16
N VAL A 219 8.51 -14.50 44.92
CA VAL A 219 7.21 -14.34 44.25
C VAL A 219 6.51 -15.66 43.93
N ALA A 220 7.24 -16.78 44.00
CA ALA A 220 6.68 -18.14 43.88
C ALA A 220 6.08 -18.66 45.19
N THR A 221 6.22 -17.93 46.29
CA THR A 221 5.67 -18.32 47.59
C THR A 221 4.23 -17.83 47.73
N PRO A 222 3.27 -18.69 48.12
CA PRO A 222 1.91 -18.25 48.40
C PRO A 222 1.88 -17.29 49.59
N ALA A 223 1.04 -16.26 49.49
CA ALA A 223 0.75 -15.34 50.58
C ALA A 223 0.00 -16.07 51.70
N ARG A 224 0.05 -15.54 52.92
CA ARG A 224 -0.77 -16.03 54.04
C ARG A 224 -1.98 -15.14 54.23
N LEU A 225 -3.12 -15.76 54.51
CA LEU A 225 -4.30 -15.08 55.01
C LEU A 225 -4.12 -14.67 56.48
N PRO A 226 -4.94 -13.74 57.00
CA PRO A 226 -4.94 -13.37 58.42
C PRO A 226 -5.21 -14.55 59.38
N ASP A 227 -5.78 -15.65 58.88
CA ASP A 227 -6.01 -16.89 59.63
C ASP A 227 -4.81 -17.87 59.59
N GLY A 228 -3.71 -17.47 58.96
CA GLY A 228 -2.48 -18.25 58.83
C GLY A 228 -2.45 -19.26 57.68
N ARG A 229 -3.56 -19.49 56.97
CA ARG A 229 -3.62 -20.39 55.82
C ARG A 229 -2.93 -19.80 54.59
N LEU A 230 -2.40 -20.67 53.73
CA LEU A 230 -1.76 -20.26 52.47
C LEU A 230 -2.83 -20.01 51.39
N THR A 231 -2.61 -19.02 50.53
CA THR A 231 -3.45 -18.76 49.36
C THR A 231 -2.65 -18.93 48.07
N GLU A 232 -3.02 -19.92 47.26
CA GLU A 232 -2.41 -20.17 45.96
C GLU A 232 -2.76 -19.06 44.93
N ARG A 233 -3.78 -18.25 45.22
CA ARG A 233 -4.27 -17.18 44.33
C ARG A 233 -3.32 -15.98 44.23
N SER A 234 -2.38 -15.84 45.15
CA SER A 234 -1.34 -14.82 45.09
C SER A 234 -0.21 -15.18 44.13
N ILE A 235 -0.16 -16.44 43.67
CA ILE A 235 0.87 -16.92 42.75
C ILE A 235 0.39 -16.71 41.30
N PRO A 236 1.22 -16.14 40.41
CA PRO A 236 0.96 -16.10 38.99
C PRO A 236 0.86 -17.50 38.37
N GLU A 237 -0.16 -17.75 37.56
CA GLU A 237 -0.40 -19.04 36.89
C GLU A 237 0.74 -19.46 35.94
N ILE A 238 1.55 -18.50 35.49
CA ILE A 238 2.69 -18.73 34.61
C ILE A 238 3.92 -19.31 35.33
N LEU A 239 3.95 -19.26 36.67
CA LEU A 239 5.06 -19.79 37.46
C LEU A 239 4.74 -21.23 37.91
N PRO A 240 5.55 -22.24 37.52
CA PRO A 240 5.35 -23.60 37.99
C PRO A 240 5.59 -23.67 39.50
N ALA A 241 4.72 -24.40 40.20
CA ALA A 241 4.95 -24.76 41.59
C ALA A 241 6.20 -25.65 41.66
N ARG A 242 7.33 -25.07 42.09
CA ARG A 242 8.58 -25.79 42.32
C ARG A 242 8.90 -25.81 43.81
N GLU A 243 9.60 -26.86 44.26
CA GLU A 243 10.12 -26.91 45.62
C GLU A 243 11.14 -25.78 45.84
N MET A 244 10.96 -25.05 46.94
CA MET A 244 11.80 -23.91 47.28
C MET A 244 13.09 -24.38 47.96
N THR A 245 14.20 -23.70 47.69
CA THR A 245 15.46 -24.00 48.37
C THR A 245 15.44 -23.52 49.82
N ALA A 246 16.31 -24.07 50.67
CA ALA A 246 16.39 -23.71 52.09
C ALA A 246 16.57 -22.19 52.31
N GLU A 247 17.36 -21.52 51.47
CA GLU A 247 17.53 -20.06 51.48
C GLU A 247 16.24 -19.30 51.14
N GLU A 248 15.48 -19.77 50.16
CA GLU A 248 14.20 -19.16 49.77
C GLU A 248 13.13 -19.33 50.85
N THR A 249 13.20 -20.36 51.70
CA THR A 249 12.26 -20.56 52.82
C THR A 249 12.59 -19.74 54.07
N THR A 250 13.74 -19.07 54.11
CA THR A 250 14.14 -18.26 55.26
C THR A 250 13.16 -17.12 55.48
N LEU A 251 12.83 -16.87 56.76
CA LEU A 251 11.94 -15.78 57.15
C LEU A 251 12.44 -14.47 56.55
N LYS A 252 11.59 -13.79 55.77
CA LYS A 252 11.86 -12.45 55.26
C LYS A 252 12.23 -11.59 56.46
N GLY A 253 13.51 -11.26 56.61
CA GLY A 253 14.04 -10.49 57.72
C GLY A 253 13.41 -9.10 57.76
N THR A 254 12.30 -8.97 58.48
CA THR A 254 11.61 -7.71 58.76
C THR A 254 11.82 -7.28 60.20
N ASP A 255 12.90 -7.75 60.83
CA ASP A 255 13.35 -7.23 62.11
C ASP A 255 13.84 -5.79 61.88
N ARG A 256 12.97 -4.84 62.22
CA ARG A 256 13.32 -3.49 62.61
C ARG A 256 13.23 -3.37 64.11
#